data_AF-A0A5Z9IKN1-F1
#
_entry.id   AF-A0A5Z9IKN1-F1
#
_cell.length_a   1.000
_cell.length_b   1.000
_cell.length_c   1.000
_cell.angle_alpha   90.00
_cell.angle_beta   90.00
_cell.angle_gamma   90.00
#
_symmetry.space_group_name_H-M   'P 1'
#
loop_
_entity.id
_entity.type
_entity.pdbx_description
1 polymer ?
#
loop_
_entity_poly.entity_id
_entity_poly.type
_entity_poly.pdbx_seq_one_letter_code
_entity_poly.pdbx_strand_id
1 'polypeptide(L)' 'MEALGMIETRGLVALIEASDAMVKAARVKLVGVKQIGGGLCTAMVRGDVAA' A
#
# COMPACT_ATOMS: atom_id res chain seq x y z
N MET A 1 -7.56 17.44 0.09
CA MET A 1 -6.24 16.77 0.00
C MET A 1 -6.39 15.42 0.67
N GLU A 2 -6.12 14.32 -0.03
CA GLU A 2 -6.30 12.96 0.50
C GLU A 2 -5.06 12.51 1.30
N ALA A 3 -5.28 11.73 2.36
CA ALA A 3 -4.23 11.11 3.17
C ALA A 3 -3.43 10.11 2.34
N LEU A 4 -2.16 9.88 2.72
CA LEU A 4 -1.30 8.86 2.12
C LEU A 4 -1.00 7.78 3.16
N GLY A 5 -1.40 6.55 2.87
CA GLY A 5 -0.97 5.35 3.59
C GLY A 5 0.15 4.64 2.82
N MET A 6 1.13 4.09 3.53
CA MET A 6 2.20 3.31 2.93
C MET A 6 2.51 2.08 3.77
N ILE A 7 2.81 0.97 3.10
CA ILE A 7 3.36 -0.23 3.75
C ILE A 7 4.54 -0.75 2.92
N GLU A 8 5.64 -1.05 3.60
CA GLU A 8 6.83 -1.65 3.00
C GLU A 8 7.03 -3.07 3.51
N THR A 9 7.33 -3.98 2.60
CA THR A 9 7.58 -5.39 2.91
C THR A 9 8.88 -5.84 2.26
N ARG A 10 9.42 -6.96 2.77
CA ARG A 10 10.41 -7.75 2.06
C ARG A 10 9.68 -8.80 1.23
N GLY A 11 9.73 -8.64 -0.10
CA GLY A 11 9.14 -9.54 -1.07
C GLY A 11 7.75 -9.10 -1.55
N LEU A 12 7.50 -9.31 -2.84
CA LEU A 12 6.29 -8.86 -3.53
C LEU A 12 5.02 -9.57 -3.04
N VAL A 13 5.10 -10.84 -2.65
CA VAL A 13 3.93 -11.62 -2.19
C VAL A 13 3.30 -10.98 -0.95
N ALA A 14 4.11 -10.69 0.07
CA ALA A 14 3.63 -10.02 1.27
C ALA A 14 3.06 -8.62 0.97
N LEU A 15 3.63 -7.92 -0.02
CA LEU A 15 3.12 -6.61 -0.42
C LEU A 15 1.74 -6.70 -1.08
N ILE A 16 1.52 -7.72 -1.91
CA ILE A 16 0.23 -7.94 -2.58
C ILE A 16 -0.86 -8.22 -1.55
N GLU A 17 -0.60 -9.12 -0.59
CA GLU A 17 -1.54 -9.41 0.51
C GLU A 17 -1.84 -8.17 1.34
N ALA A 18 -0.82 -7.39 1.70
CA ALA A 18 -1.01 -6.13 2.42
C ALA A 18 -1.85 -5.12 1.61
N SER A 19 -1.63 -5.04 0.29
CA SER A 19 -2.36 -4.15 -0.60
C SER A 19 -3.84 -4.54 -0.74
N ASP A 20 -4.12 -5.84 -0.86
CA ASP A 20 -5.47 -6.39 -0.88
C ASP A 20 -6.22 -6.11 0.44
N ALA A 21 -5.54 -6.34 1.58
CA ALA A 21 -6.10 -6.03 2.90
C ALA A 21 -6.42 -4.53 3.06
N MET A 22 -5.52 -3.62 2.64
CA MET A 22 -5.75 -2.17 2.73
C MET A 22 -7.00 -1.73 1.97
N VAL A 23 -7.17 -2.16 0.71
CA VAL A 23 -8.33 -1.74 -0.11
C VAL A 23 -9.65 -2.42 0.30
N LYS A 24 -9.60 -3.54 1.01
CA LYS A 24 -10.78 -4.21 1.58
C LYS A 24 -11.19 -3.65 2.94
N ALA A 25 -10.24 -3.15 3.73
CA ALA A 25 -10.50 -2.61 5.06
C ALA A 25 -11.14 -1.21 5.03
N ALA A 26 -10.84 -0.44 3.99
CA ALA A 26 -11.06 1.00 3.96
C ALA A 26 -11.47 1.48 2.56
N ARG A 27 -12.15 2.63 2.47
CA ARG A 27 -12.41 3.31 1.18
C ARG A 27 -11.15 4.06 0.72
N VAL A 28 -10.14 3.32 0.35
CA VAL A 28 -8.85 3.82 -0.16
C VAL A 28 -8.55 3.26 -1.54
N LYS A 29 -7.76 4.00 -2.32
CA LYS A 29 -7.31 3.58 -3.64
C LYS A 29 -5.82 3.27 -3.61
N LEU A 30 -5.42 2.11 -4.12
CA LEU A 30 -4.02 1.84 -4.43
C LEU A 30 -3.55 2.78 -5.55
N VAL A 31 -2.58 3.63 -5.24
CA VAL A 31 -2.06 4.66 -6.17
C VAL A 31 -0.68 4.33 -6.73
N GLY A 32 0.01 3.34 -6.17
CA GLY A 32 1.26 2.87 -6.76
C GLY A 32 1.95 1.80 -5.93
N VAL A 33 2.89 1.13 -6.59
CA VAL A 33 3.84 0.20 -5.98
C VAL A 33 5.24 0.59 -6.43
N LYS A 34 6.19 0.64 -5.49
CA LYS A 34 7.59 0.98 -5.76
C LYS A 34 8.51 -0.14 -5.28
N GLN A 35 9.47 -0.50 -6.10
CA GLN A 35 10.57 -1.40 -5.72
C GLN A 35 11.88 -0.61 -5.74
N ILE A 36 12.71 -0.81 -4.73
CA ILE A 36 14.01 -0.10 -4.59
C ILE A 36 15.21 -1.05 -4.59
N GLY A 37 14.99 -2.35 -4.79
CA GLY A 37 16.03 -3.38 -4.70
C GLY A 37 16.12 -4.00 -3.30
N GLY A 38 17.02 -4.97 -3.12
CA GLY A 38 17.21 -5.66 -1.82
C GLY A 38 15.98 -6.45 -1.34
N GLY A 39 15.02 -6.73 -2.23
CA GLY A 39 13.73 -7.32 -1.91
C GLY A 39 12.73 -6.36 -1.26
N LEU A 40 13.03 -5.06 -1.16
CA LEU A 40 12.12 -4.06 -0.59
C LEU A 40 11.11 -3.58 -1.62
N CYS A 41 9.83 -3.67 -1.24
CA CYS A 41 8.70 -3.27 -2.07
C CYS A 41 7.73 -2.46 -1.19
N THR A 42 7.25 -1.32 -1.70
CA THR A 42 6.34 -0.40 -1.00
C THR A 42 5.06 -0.22 -1.78
N ALA A 43 3.92 -0.28 -1.12
CA ALA A 43 2.61 0.05 -1.67
C ALA A 43 2.11 1.36 -1.07
N MET A 44 1.40 2.15 -1.88
CA MET A 44 0.89 3.47 -1.52
C MET A 44 -0.62 3.52 -1.78
N VAL A 45 -1.40 3.96 -0.78
CA VAL A 45 -2.85 4.16 -0.89
C VAL A 45 -3.25 5.60 -0.58
N ARG A 46 -4.33 6.08 -1.19
CA ARG A 46 -4.91 7.41 -0.92
C ARG A 46 -6.40 7.29 -0.55
N GLY A 47 -6.85 8.13 0.37
CA GLY A 47 -8.25 8.24 0.78
C GLY A 47 -8.44 9.26 1.90
N ASP A 48 -9.63 9.29 2.50
CA ASP A 48 -9.90 10.11 3.67
C ASP A 48 -9.06 9.64 4.87
N VAL A 49 -8.67 10.54 5.77
CA VAL A 49 -7.80 10.20 6.92
C VAL A 49 -8.41 9.14 7.84
N ALA A 50 -9.74 9.11 7.94
CA ALA A 50 -10.48 8.16 8.77
C ALA A 50 -10.90 6.89 8.00
N ALA A 51 -10.50 6.76 6.74
CA ALA A 51 -10.83 5.62 5.90
C ALA A 51 -10.11 4.35 6.37
#